data_AF-A0A2G2ZPU7-F1
#
_entry.id   AF-A0A2G2ZPU7-F1
#
_cell.length_a   1.000
_cell.length_b   1.000
_cell.length_c   1.000
_cell.angle_alpha   90.00
_cell.angle_beta   90.00
_cell.angle_gamma   90.00
#
_symmetry.space_group_name_H-M   'P 1'
#
loop_
_entity.id
_entity.type
_entity.pdbx_description
1 polymer ?
#
loop_
_entity_poly.entity_id
_entity_poly.type
_entity_poly.pdbx_seq_one_letter_code
_entity_poly.pdbx_strand_id
1 'polypeptide(L)'
;MWSMDPNYKKRVRLSWMKHIVGTAMYKLVVKLNRLKATVRVLNRDRFVEVERKADQAQKNLIDCQKQLQQDPLNLQLINEELEKVKEVQKRNKARFVYPQQKCKCQWLQLEERQILPPDAKIEKKHK
;
A
#
# COMPACT_ATOMS: atom_id res chain seq x y z
N MET A 1 3.35 -4.07 3.49
CA MET A 1 2.43 -3.47 2.50
C MET A 1 3.17 -2.58 1.51
N TRP A 2 3.75 -1.45 1.92
CA TRP A 2 4.33 -0.50 0.95
C TRP A 2 5.51 -1.07 0.16
N SER A 3 6.31 -1.96 0.77
CA SER A 3 7.38 -2.71 0.11
C SER A 3 6.92 -3.65 -1.01
N MET A 4 5.61 -3.92 -1.11
CA MET A 4 5.03 -4.72 -2.21
C MET A 4 4.88 -3.91 -3.49
N ASP A 5 4.88 -2.57 -3.42
CA ASP A 5 4.89 -1.73 -4.62
C ASP A 5 6.33 -1.64 -5.17
N PRO A 6 6.57 -2.02 -6.45
CA PRO A 6 7.91 -1.97 -7.03
C PRO A 6 8.54 -0.57 -7.04
N ASN A 7 7.71 0.48 -7.07
CA ASN A 7 8.18 1.86 -7.09
C ASN A 7 8.38 2.45 -5.70
N TYR A 8 8.06 1.73 -4.61
CA TYR A 8 8.20 2.22 -3.24
C TYR A 8 9.62 2.72 -2.96
N LYS A 9 10.63 1.87 -3.18
CA LYS A 9 12.04 2.22 -2.94
C LYS A 9 12.46 3.45 -3.76
N LYS A 10 12.05 3.51 -5.02
CA LYS A 10 12.33 4.64 -5.92
C LYS A 10 11.71 5.94 -5.39
N ARG A 11 10.43 5.93 -5.01
CA ARG A 11 9.72 7.11 -4.49
C ARG A 11 10.31 7.59 -3.16
N VAL A 12 10.64 6.67 -2.26
CA VAL A 12 11.31 6.99 -0.98
C VAL A 12 12.66 7.66 -1.22
N ARG A 13 13.50 7.06 -2.07
CA ARG A 13 14.82 7.61 -2.40
C ARG A 13 14.72 9.01 -3.02
N LEU A 14 13.85 9.19 -4.01
CA LEU A 14 13.63 10.49 -4.66
C LEU A 14 13.13 11.56 -3.68
N SER A 15 12.28 11.18 -2.71
CA SER A 15 11.78 12.10 -1.69
C SER A 15 12.88 12.49 -0.68
N TRP A 16 13.70 11.50 -0.28
CA TRP A 16 14.74 11.63 0.74
C TRP A 16 15.99 12.40 0.30
N MET A 17 16.38 12.23 -0.97
CA MET A 17 17.59 12.86 -1.54
C MET A 17 17.41 14.35 -1.86
N LYS A 18 16.20 14.90 -1.78
CA LYS A 18 15.97 16.32 -2.05
C LYS A 18 16.71 17.20 -1.04
N HIS A 19 17.43 18.19 -1.56
CA HIS A 19 18.15 19.16 -0.76
C HIS A 19 17.18 20.03 0.05
N ILE A 20 17.53 20.28 1.32
CA ILE A 20 16.77 21.14 2.25
C ILE A 20 17.79 21.99 3.01
N VAL A 21 17.54 23.30 3.03
CA VAL A 21 18.34 24.30 3.75
C VAL A 21 17.77 24.47 5.16
N GLY A 22 18.63 24.73 6.15
CA GLY A 22 18.24 24.98 7.54
C GLY A 22 19.13 24.25 8.54
N THR A 23 18.68 24.17 9.80
CA THR A 23 19.37 23.42 10.86
C THR A 23 19.16 21.92 10.70
N ALA A 24 20.01 21.10 11.32
CA ALA A 24 19.95 19.63 11.19
C ALA A 24 18.57 19.06 11.58
N MET A 25 18.01 19.52 12.71
CA MET A 25 16.68 19.10 13.17
C MET A 25 15.57 19.52 12.20
N TYR A 26 15.63 20.75 11.67
CA TYR A 26 14.67 21.21 10.66
C TYR A 26 14.74 20.36 9.39
N LYS A 27 15.95 20.10 8.87
CA LYS A 27 16.14 19.23 7.69
C LYS A 27 15.53 17.85 7.91
N LEU A 28 15.75 17.25 9.07
CA LEU A 28 15.21 15.93 9.40
C LEU A 28 13.67 15.94 9.41
N VAL A 29 13.05 16.86 10.15
CA VAL A 29 11.59 16.96 10.25
C VAL A 29 10.95 17.21 8.89
N VAL A 30 11.52 18.09 8.06
CA VAL A 30 11.01 18.36 6.71
C VAL A 30 11.13 17.11 5.82
N LYS A 31 12.25 16.37 5.88
CA LYS A 31 12.40 15.11 5.14
C LYS A 31 11.34 14.09 5.56
N LEU A 32 11.13 13.91 6.86
CA LEU A 32 10.14 12.99 7.40
C LEU A 32 8.71 13.38 6.99
N ASN A 33 8.36 14.66 7.08
CA ASN A 33 7.04 15.17 6.66
C ASN A 33 6.78 14.96 5.16
N ARG A 34 7.79 15.23 4.32
CA ARG A 34 7.71 14.99 2.88
C ARG A 34 7.58 13.50 2.56
N LEU A 35 8.34 12.65 3.26
CA LEU A 35 8.26 11.22 3.12
C LEU A 35 6.86 10.71 3.51
N LYS A 36 6.32 11.20 4.63
CA LYS A 36 4.94 10.90 5.09
C LYS A 36 3.90 11.25 4.02
N ALA A 37 4.00 12.43 3.38
CA ALA A 37 3.13 12.81 2.27
C ALA A 37 3.28 11.87 1.06
N THR A 38 4.52 11.52 0.70
CA THR A 38 4.83 10.61 -0.42
C THR A 38 4.20 9.23 -0.20
N VAL A 39 4.33 8.69 1.01
CA VAL A 39 3.79 7.37 1.39
C VAL A 39 2.26 7.41 1.45
N ARG A 40 1.64 8.52 1.88
CA ARG A 40 0.18 8.68 1.84
C ARG A 40 -0.38 8.65 0.42
N VAL A 41 0.27 9.33 -0.53
CA VAL A 41 -0.12 9.29 -1.94
C VAL A 41 -0.01 7.86 -2.48
N LEU A 42 1.11 7.19 -2.22
CA LEU A 42 1.28 5.78 -2.61
C LEU A 42 0.18 4.89 -2.01
N ASN A 43 -0.18 5.13 -0.76
CA ASN A 43 -1.23 4.37 -0.09
C ASN A 43 -2.59 4.55 -0.80
N ARG A 44 -2.92 5.80 -1.17
CA ARG A 44 -4.15 6.13 -1.90
C ARG A 44 -4.20 5.44 -3.27
N ASP A 45 -3.14 5.58 -4.06
CA ASP A 45 -3.13 5.13 -5.46
C ASP A 45 -3.18 3.59 -5.59
N ARG A 46 -2.58 2.88 -4.63
CA ARG A 46 -2.36 1.43 -4.74
C ARG A 46 -3.30 0.60 -3.87
N PHE A 47 -3.69 1.11 -2.71
CA PHE A 47 -4.36 0.29 -1.69
C PHE A 47 -5.81 0.68 -1.42
N VAL A 48 -6.32 1.78 -2.00
CA VAL A 48 -7.75 2.10 -1.95
C VAL A 48 -8.58 1.07 -2.70
N GLU A 49 -8.07 0.55 -3.81
CA GLU A 49 -8.77 -0.45 -4.64
C GLU A 49 -8.33 -1.89 -4.37
N VAL A 50 -7.69 -2.18 -3.22
CA VAL A 50 -7.10 -3.50 -2.97
C VAL A 50 -8.15 -4.62 -3.05
N GLU A 51 -9.33 -4.39 -2.48
CA GLU A 51 -10.47 -5.32 -2.51
C GLU A 51 -10.95 -5.53 -3.95
N ARG A 52 -11.29 -4.43 -4.65
CA ARG A 52 -11.76 -4.46 -6.05
C ARG A 52 -10.77 -5.19 -6.97
N LYS A 53 -9.46 -4.97 -6.78
CA LYS A 53 -8.40 -5.61 -7.55
C LYS A 53 -8.21 -7.09 -7.23
N ALA A 54 -8.50 -7.51 -6.02
CA ALA A 54 -8.51 -8.93 -5.64
C ALA A 54 -9.72 -9.64 -6.25
N ASP A 55 -10.91 -9.05 -6.12
CA ASP A 55 -12.13 -9.62 -6.69
C ASP A 55 -12.05 -9.72 -8.21
N GLN A 56 -11.49 -8.70 -8.89
CA GLN A 56 -11.29 -8.76 -10.34
C GLN A 56 -10.30 -9.86 -10.73
N ALA A 57 -9.22 -10.05 -9.97
CA ALA A 57 -8.25 -11.11 -10.25
C ALA A 57 -8.90 -12.50 -10.09
N GLN A 58 -9.75 -12.68 -9.07
CA GLN A 58 -10.50 -13.92 -8.86
C GLN A 58 -11.48 -14.18 -10.00
N LYS A 59 -12.23 -13.17 -10.45
CA LYS A 59 -13.13 -13.30 -11.62
C LYS A 59 -12.37 -13.74 -12.86
N ASN A 60 -11.24 -13.07 -13.16
CA ASN A 60 -10.41 -13.41 -14.31
C ASN A 60 -9.86 -14.85 -14.24
N LEU A 61 -9.50 -15.33 -13.05
CA LEU A 61 -9.06 -16.71 -12.86
C LEU A 61 -10.22 -17.69 -13.12
N ILE A 62 -11.41 -17.43 -12.58
CA ILE A 62 -12.59 -18.27 -12.79
C ILE A 62 -12.94 -18.35 -14.28
N ASP A 63 -12.88 -17.23 -15.00
CA ASP A 63 -13.19 -17.21 -16.43
C ASP A 63 -12.14 -17.97 -17.25
N CYS A 64 -10.86 -17.85 -16.90
CA CYS A 64 -9.78 -18.66 -17.49
C CYS A 64 -9.98 -20.16 -17.23
N GLN A 65 -10.37 -20.53 -16.00
CA GLN A 65 -10.64 -21.92 -15.63
C GLN A 65 -11.85 -22.50 -16.37
N LYS A 66 -12.90 -21.71 -16.61
CA LYS A 66 -14.04 -22.13 -17.43
C LYS A 66 -13.64 -22.40 -18.88
N GLN A 67 -12.77 -21.58 -19.46
CA GLN A 67 -12.25 -21.80 -20.81
C GLN A 67 -11.38 -23.06 -20.86
N LEU A 68 -10.51 -23.25 -19.86
CA LEU A 68 -9.67 -24.44 -19.75
C LEU A 68 -10.48 -25.73 -19.56
N GLN A 69 -11.61 -25.67 -18.84
CA GLN A 69 -12.53 -26.82 -18.72
C GLN A 69 -13.14 -27.24 -20.05
N GLN A 70 -13.29 -26.33 -21.01
CA GLN A 70 -13.79 -26.63 -22.35
C GLN A 70 -12.70 -27.18 -23.27
N ASP A 71 -11.44 -26.83 -23.05
CA ASP A 71 -10.27 -27.30 -23.81
C ASP A 71 -9.08 -27.64 -22.88
N PRO A 72 -9.10 -28.82 -22.22
CA PRO A 72 -8.15 -29.16 -21.15
C PRO A 72 -6.70 -29.38 -21.59
N LEU A 73 -6.46 -29.60 -22.89
CA LEU A 73 -5.12 -29.86 -23.44
C LEU A 73 -4.46 -28.58 -24.00
N ASN A 74 -5.13 -27.44 -23.87
CA ASN A 74 -4.64 -26.17 -24.36
C ASN A 74 -3.51 -25.63 -23.49
N LEU A 75 -2.26 -25.89 -23.90
CA LEU A 75 -1.06 -25.44 -23.21
C LEU A 75 -1.00 -23.92 -23.01
N GLN A 76 -1.61 -23.13 -23.89
CA GLN A 76 -1.66 -21.68 -23.74
C GLN A 76 -2.57 -21.28 -22.58
N LEU A 77 -3.77 -21.87 -22.50
CA LEU A 77 -4.71 -21.62 -21.39
C LEU A 77 -4.16 -22.11 -20.04
N ILE A 78 -3.43 -23.24 -20.02
CA ILE A 78 -2.76 -23.74 -18.81
C ILE A 78 -1.70 -22.74 -18.31
N ASN A 79 -0.85 -22.24 -19.21
CA ASN A 79 0.15 -21.24 -18.85
C ASN A 79 -0.48 -19.93 -18.39
N GLU A 80 -1.57 -19.51 -19.04
CA GLU A 80 -2.30 -18.31 -18.63
C GLU A 80 -2.93 -18.50 -17.24
N GLU A 81 -3.54 -19.65 -16.95
CA GLU A 81 -4.13 -19.97 -15.66
C GLU A 81 -3.07 -19.88 -14.54
N LEU A 82 -1.88 -20.46 -14.75
CA LEU A 82 -0.77 -20.39 -13.80
C LEU A 82 -0.38 -18.93 -13.47
N GLU A 83 -0.34 -18.06 -14.46
CA GLU A 83 -0.05 -16.64 -14.24
C GLU A 83 -1.20 -15.93 -13.51
N LYS A 84 -2.48 -16.24 -13.83
CA LYS A 84 -3.63 -15.69 -13.09
C LYS A 84 -3.62 -16.15 -11.63
N VAL A 85 -3.27 -17.41 -11.35
CA VAL A 85 -3.14 -17.95 -9.98
C VAL A 85 -2.10 -17.16 -9.20
N LYS A 86 -0.91 -16.94 -9.76
CA LYS A 86 0.14 -16.12 -9.13
C LYS A 86 -0.35 -14.70 -8.83
N GLU A 87 -1.06 -14.07 -9.77
CA GLU A 87 -1.63 -12.74 -9.54
C GLU A 87 -2.70 -12.76 -8.45
N VAL A 88 -3.63 -13.72 -8.43
CA VAL A 88 -4.63 -13.87 -7.36
C VAL A 88 -3.96 -14.01 -5.99
N GLN A 89 -2.95 -14.87 -5.87
CA GLN A 89 -2.20 -15.04 -4.61
C GLN A 89 -1.57 -13.71 -4.15
N LYS A 90 -0.96 -12.97 -5.06
CA LYS A 90 -0.36 -11.66 -4.77
C LYS A 90 -1.40 -10.63 -4.34
N ARG A 91 -2.56 -10.56 -5.02
CA ARG A 91 -3.65 -9.63 -4.67
C ARG A 91 -4.27 -9.99 -3.33
N ASN A 92 -4.51 -11.28 -3.06
CA ASN A 92 -5.07 -11.75 -1.79
C ASN A 92 -4.11 -11.48 -0.62
N LYS A 93 -2.80 -11.62 -0.82
CA LYS A 93 -1.81 -11.22 0.19
C LYS A 93 -1.91 -9.73 0.51
N ALA A 94 -2.08 -8.87 -0.50
CA ALA A 94 -2.28 -7.44 -0.28
C ALA A 94 -3.63 -7.14 0.41
N ARG A 95 -4.70 -7.84 0.02
CA ARG A 95 -6.04 -7.79 0.63
C ARG A 95 -6.00 -8.10 2.12
N PHE A 96 -5.28 -9.15 2.52
CA PHE A 96 -5.18 -9.54 3.93
C PHE A 96 -4.33 -8.57 4.77
N VAL A 97 -3.17 -8.14 4.25
CA VAL A 97 -2.25 -7.26 4.97
C VAL A 97 -2.82 -5.84 5.14
N TYR A 98 -3.75 -5.42 4.29
CA TYR A 98 -4.28 -4.05 4.31
C TYR A 98 -5.11 -3.68 5.53
N PRO A 99 -6.16 -4.42 5.88
CA PRO A 99 -6.90 -4.23 7.12
C PRO A 99 -5.99 -4.32 8.35
N GLN A 100 -5.07 -5.27 8.40
CA GLN A 100 -4.12 -5.42 9.51
C GLN A 100 -3.29 -4.15 9.74
N GLN A 101 -2.74 -3.58 8.67
CA GLN A 101 -1.99 -2.34 8.75
C GLN A 101 -2.86 -1.16 9.18
N LYS A 102 -4.11 -1.10 8.71
CA LYS A 102 -5.07 -0.06 9.10
C LYS A 102 -5.37 -0.13 10.59
N CYS A 103 -5.67 -1.33 11.11
CA CYS A 103 -5.86 -1.56 12.54
C CYS A 103 -4.61 -1.13 13.31
N LYS A 104 -3.41 -1.61 12.93
CA LYS A 104 -2.16 -1.23 13.60
C LYS A 104 -1.97 0.30 13.67
N CYS A 105 -2.26 1.01 12.59
CA CYS A 105 -2.20 2.48 12.60
C CYS A 105 -3.24 3.12 13.53
N GLN A 106 -4.44 2.55 13.62
CA GLN A 106 -5.48 3.02 14.56
C GLN A 106 -5.05 2.78 16.02
N TRP A 107 -4.50 1.62 16.33
CA TRP A 107 -3.97 1.29 17.66
C TRP A 107 -2.89 2.28 18.10
N LEU A 108 -1.89 2.53 17.25
CA LEU A 108 -0.82 3.49 17.56
C LEU A 108 -1.35 4.91 17.80
N GLN A 109 -2.42 5.32 17.09
CA GLN A 109 -3.05 6.63 17.32
C GLN A 109 -3.81 6.71 18.64
N LEU A 110 -4.35 5.59 19.12
CA LEU A 110 -5.03 5.53 20.43
C LEU A 110 -4.01 5.59 21.57
N GLU A 111 -2.89 4.87 21.43
CA GLU A 111 -1.78 4.95 22.37
C GLU A 111 -1.22 6.38 22.47
N GLU A 112 -0.97 7.05 21.33
CA GLU A 112 -0.54 8.46 21.30
C GLU A 112 -1.54 9.40 22.00
N ARG A 113 -2.85 9.11 21.91
CA ARG A 113 -3.89 9.91 22.59
C ARG A 113 -3.99 9.63 24.09
N GLN A 114 -3.72 8.41 24.53
CA GLN A 114 -3.74 8.07 25.96
C GLN A 114 -2.51 8.62 26.71
N ILE A 115 -1.40 8.85 26.01
CA ILE A 115 -0.16 9.42 26.58
C ILE A 115 -0.22 10.96 26.67
N LEU A 116 -1.11 11.63 25.92
CA LEU A 116 -1.26 13.08 25.96
C LEU A 116 -2.39 13.47 26.94
N PRO A 117 -2.16 14.41 27.87
CA PRO A 117 -3.21 14.91 28.75
C PRO A 117 -4.35 15.53 27.90
N PRO A 118 -5.62 15.49 28.37
CA PRO A 118 -6.80 15.90 27.61
C PRO A 118 -6.73 17.31 27.00
N ASP A 119 -5.87 18.18 27.52
CA ASP A 119 -5.81 19.60 27.19
C ASP A 119 -4.69 19.98 26.20
N ALA A 120 -3.96 19.01 25.65
CA ALA A 120 -2.92 19.28 24.65
C ALA A 120 -3.55 19.63 23.28
N LYS A 121 -4.05 20.87 23.16
CA LYS A 121 -4.42 21.47 21.86
C LYS A 121 -3.18 21.51 20.98
N ILE A 122 -3.15 20.65 19.95
CA ILE A 122 -2.20 20.80 18.84
C ILE A 122 -2.59 22.09 18.12
N GLU A 123 -1.92 23.18 18.47
CA GLU A 123 -2.03 24.45 17.79
C GLU A 123 -1.60 24.26 16.33
N LYS A 124 -2.60 24.11 15.44
CA LYS A 124 -2.37 24.13 14.00
C LYS A 124 -1.96 25.55 13.63
N LYS A 125 -0.65 25.85 13.69
CA LYS A 125 -0.10 27.08 13.13
C LYS A 125 -0.49 27.17 11.65
N HIS A 126 -1.47 28.02 11.38
CA HIS A 126 -1.83 28.45 10.04
C HIS A 126 -0.67 29.28 9.50
N LYS A 127 -0.28 28.98 8.27
CA LYS A 127 0.46 29.88 7.41
C LYS A 127 -0.08 29.73 6.00
#